data_AF-A0A7V5KHW3-F1
#
_entry.id   AF-A0A7V5KHW3-F1
#
_cell.length_a   1.000
_cell.length_b   1.000
_cell.length_c   1.000
_cell.angle_alpha   90.00
_cell.angle_beta   90.00
_cell.angle_gamma   90.00
#
_symmetry.space_group_name_H-M   'P 1'
#
loop_
_entity.id
_entity.type
_entity.pdbx_description
1 polymer ?
#
loop_
_entity_poly.entity_id
_entity_poly.type
_entity_poly.pdbx_seq_one_letter_code
_entity_poly.pdbx_strand_id
1 'polypeptide(L)'
;MNLSDRFWKTLEDKQDALGPPPEGLDLVWHIIRPPAGDKTKPAKELRRVARISSRHHPPALFSQPSVDMRPFVLVITAPQQDTIPSFQSLYEGYLDKNGYLAECLHLVKPHCDVPYVLFVGPETFFLYDLATEDILRSSGEFEDLAQLLIDPATRRENVRSQWDALARRSRSQRADEFAHWLDLWRVSIGARQASVSTPKLVQSICQKTILLFLFDLYFGFEDPDLSLKKWFLEIRQQRHGGKKISLAELQPSFDGIAWLHQASGELADLYGIEFLRWTEDERAFFLLMDNEARINFTQFIFELFLQSITKFEVPVQAEVFSNPDARLKMWKFSVTETVNVRQRLQADDVNVYAPFRIDLEESGLAWTLHVVGEILEYWREKCERLEQELATRNRVAVQFDMLQQVDFENLHIPTCDDLFRSILPQSIEIFYADEALRQTVEYLITLRIFEYCRTNGLAPQPLHNLQQIFVPKKPQSS
;
A
#
# COMPACT_ATOMS: atom_id res chain seq x y z
N MET A 1 -0.02 6.84 38.42
CA MET A 1 -0.68 7.63 37.36
C MET A 1 -0.36 6.95 36.05
N ASN A 2 -1.34 6.67 35.20
CA ASN A 2 -1.07 6.01 33.90
C ASN A 2 -0.27 6.97 32.99
N LEU A 3 0.33 6.44 31.93
CA LEU A 3 1.21 7.17 31.01
C LEU A 3 0.49 8.36 30.37
N SER A 4 -0.73 8.16 29.86
CA SER A 4 -1.53 9.21 29.23
C SER A 4 -1.85 10.37 30.18
N ASP A 5 -2.23 10.11 31.42
CA ASP A 5 -2.55 11.17 32.39
C ASP A 5 -1.28 11.93 32.79
N ARG A 6 -0.14 11.23 32.91
CA ARG A 6 1.16 11.86 33.17
C ARG A 6 1.57 12.77 32.02
N PHE A 7 1.37 12.33 30.78
CA PHE A 7 1.63 13.11 29.57
C PHE A 7 0.85 14.41 29.52
N TRP A 8 -0.48 14.33 29.61
CA TRP A 8 -1.34 15.51 29.53
C TRP A 8 -1.13 16.48 30.69
N LYS A 9 -1.04 15.96 31.92
CA LYS A 9 -0.76 16.79 33.08
C LYS A 9 0.58 17.54 32.94
N THR A 10 1.61 16.88 32.43
CA THR A 10 2.93 17.54 32.26
C THR A 10 2.87 18.63 31.20
N LEU A 11 2.14 18.42 30.09
CA LEU A 11 1.94 19.45 29.07
C LEU A 11 1.21 20.68 29.63
N GLU A 12 0.12 20.47 30.37
CA GLU A 12 -0.66 21.52 31.03
C GLU A 12 0.20 22.27 32.06
N ASP A 13 0.87 21.55 32.96
CA ASP A 13 1.75 22.14 33.99
C ASP A 13 2.87 22.99 33.35
N LYS A 14 3.44 22.55 32.22
CA LYS A 14 4.49 23.28 31.49
C LYS A 14 3.97 24.52 30.77
N GLN A 15 2.76 24.44 30.21
CA GLN A 15 2.11 25.57 29.57
C GLN A 15 1.81 26.67 30.61
N ASP A 16 1.31 26.29 31.78
CA ASP A 16 1.00 27.21 32.87
C ASP A 16 2.26 27.83 33.49
N ALA A 17 3.32 27.03 33.69
CA ALA A 17 4.54 27.49 34.36
C ALA A 17 5.40 28.45 33.52
N LEU A 18 5.40 28.29 32.19
CA LEU A 18 6.23 29.08 31.28
C LEU A 18 5.50 30.30 30.69
N GLY A 19 4.18 30.42 30.94
CA GLY A 19 3.35 31.51 30.43
C GLY A 19 2.93 31.35 28.97
N PRO A 20 2.14 32.27 28.41
CA PRO A 20 1.71 32.22 27.02
C PRO A 20 2.89 32.37 26.03
N PRO A 21 2.77 31.86 24.79
CA PRO A 21 3.76 32.16 23.74
C PRO A 21 3.85 33.69 23.56
N PRO A 22 5.06 34.29 23.55
CA PRO A 22 6.35 33.75 23.10
C PRO A 22 7.38 33.41 24.20
N GLU A 23 7.01 33.38 25.49
CA GLU A 23 7.91 32.99 26.60
C GLU A 23 7.68 31.53 27.07
N GLY A 24 6.51 30.97 26.71
CA GLY A 24 6.00 29.64 27.05
C GLY A 24 6.62 28.40 26.41
N LEU A 25 6.00 27.25 26.70
CA LEU A 25 6.13 26.00 25.95
C LEU A 25 5.80 26.27 24.47
N ASP A 26 6.72 25.95 23.57
CA ASP A 26 6.55 26.16 22.12
C ASP A 26 5.75 25.00 21.49
N LEU A 27 4.57 24.74 22.04
CA LEU A 27 3.57 23.83 21.49
C LEU A 27 2.19 24.46 21.69
N VAL A 28 1.43 24.52 20.61
CA VAL A 28 0.01 24.87 20.64
C VAL A 28 -0.75 23.68 20.12
N TRP A 29 -1.81 23.28 20.83
CA TRP A 29 -2.68 22.20 20.39
C TRP A 29 -4.14 22.61 20.28
N HIS A 30 -4.81 22.03 19.30
CA HIS A 30 -6.22 22.24 19.04
C HIS A 30 -6.94 20.90 19.05
N ILE A 31 -7.97 20.79 19.90
CA ILE A 31 -8.79 19.59 19.98
C ILE A 31 -9.58 19.44 18.68
N ILE A 32 -9.53 18.25 18.07
CA ILE A 32 -10.38 17.89 16.94
C ILE A 32 -11.79 17.68 17.45
N ARG A 33 -12.63 18.71 17.29
CA ARG A 33 -14.08 18.64 17.49
C ARG A 33 -14.77 19.24 16.27
N PRO A 34 -15.37 18.43 15.39
CA PRO A 34 -16.14 18.98 14.28
C PRO A 34 -17.36 19.74 14.82
N PRO A 35 -17.79 20.83 14.16
CA PRO A 35 -18.83 21.72 14.64
C PRO A 35 -20.12 20.97 14.99
N ALA A 36 -20.82 21.41 16.04
CA ALA A 36 -22.11 20.84 16.40
C ALA A 36 -23.10 21.03 15.23
N GLY A 37 -23.71 19.94 14.75
CA GLY A 37 -24.67 19.96 13.64
C GLY A 37 -24.08 19.66 12.26
N ASP A 38 -22.75 19.66 12.09
CA ASP A 38 -22.13 19.25 10.82
C ASP A 38 -22.41 17.76 10.54
N LYS A 39 -23.02 17.43 9.40
CA LYS A 39 -23.39 16.06 9.01
C LYS A 39 -22.55 15.53 7.84
N THR A 40 -21.51 16.26 7.42
CA THR A 40 -20.59 15.82 6.37
C THR A 40 -19.89 14.51 6.77
N LYS A 41 -19.44 13.74 5.77
CA LYS A 41 -18.70 12.49 5.99
C LYS A 41 -17.41 12.73 6.82
N PRO A 42 -16.56 13.73 6.52
CA PRO A 42 -15.42 14.08 7.37
C PRO A 42 -15.80 14.34 8.82
N ALA A 43 -16.83 15.15 9.07
CA ALA A 43 -17.29 15.43 10.43
C ALA A 43 -17.76 14.16 11.16
N LYS A 44 -18.46 13.25 10.49
CA LYS A 44 -18.88 11.96 11.07
C LYS A 44 -17.68 11.08 11.43
N GLU A 45 -16.69 10.98 10.55
CA GLU A 45 -15.48 10.17 10.76
C GLU A 45 -14.61 10.74 11.88
N LEU A 46 -14.38 12.06 11.92
CA LEU A 46 -13.65 12.69 13.03
C LEU A 46 -14.39 12.57 14.37
N ARG A 47 -15.74 12.68 14.39
CA ARG A 47 -16.52 12.38 15.61
C ARG A 47 -16.35 10.95 16.05
N ARG A 48 -16.24 10.01 15.12
CA ARG A 48 -16.03 8.60 15.45
C ARG A 48 -14.68 8.42 16.15
N VAL A 49 -13.61 9.02 15.63
CA VAL A 49 -12.29 9.02 16.28
C VAL A 49 -12.38 9.59 17.70
N ALA A 50 -13.03 10.74 17.87
CA ALA A 50 -13.22 11.34 19.19
C ALA A 50 -14.04 10.47 20.16
N ARG A 51 -14.98 9.65 19.66
CA ARG A 51 -15.79 8.73 20.49
C ARG A 51 -15.02 7.49 20.95
N ILE A 52 -14.12 6.97 20.12
CA ILE A 52 -13.31 5.79 20.44
C ILE A 52 -12.01 6.15 21.18
N SER A 53 -11.71 7.44 21.31
CA SER A 53 -10.59 7.97 22.10
C SER A 53 -11.00 8.23 23.55
N SER A 54 -10.02 8.54 24.41
CA SER A 54 -10.28 8.98 25.79
C SER A 54 -11.19 10.21 25.82
N ARG A 55 -12.20 10.19 26.70
CA ARG A 55 -13.11 11.33 26.91
C ARG A 55 -12.43 12.49 27.63
N HIS A 56 -11.49 12.18 28.51
CA HIS A 56 -10.73 13.17 29.27
C HIS A 56 -9.75 13.91 28.36
N HIS A 57 -9.13 13.16 27.44
CA HIS A 57 -8.08 13.64 26.55
C HIS A 57 -8.44 13.40 25.08
N PRO A 58 -9.30 14.25 24.50
CA PRO A 58 -9.75 14.08 23.12
C PRO A 58 -8.60 14.25 22.12
N PRO A 59 -8.75 13.74 20.88
CA PRO A 59 -7.72 13.88 19.85
C PRO A 59 -7.36 15.34 19.61
N ALA A 60 -6.07 15.64 19.47
CA ALA A 60 -5.59 17.01 19.32
C ALA A 60 -4.46 17.13 18.30
N LEU A 61 -4.50 18.19 17.51
CA LEU A 61 -3.47 18.56 16.55
C LEU A 61 -2.47 19.49 17.21
N PHE A 62 -1.18 19.16 17.15
CA PHE A 62 -0.10 19.94 17.75
C PHE A 62 0.68 20.67 16.64
N SER A 63 1.00 21.93 16.91
CA SER A 63 1.81 22.82 16.07
C SER A 63 2.92 23.45 16.91
N GLN A 64 4.00 23.87 16.26
CA GLN A 64 5.15 24.51 16.91
C GLN A 64 5.34 25.93 16.35
N PRO A 65 4.70 26.96 16.96
CA PRO A 65 4.63 28.31 16.39
C PRO A 65 5.98 28.96 16.04
N SER A 66 7.05 28.65 16.78
CA SER A 66 8.37 29.20 16.47
C SER A 66 9.01 28.63 15.19
N VAL A 67 8.53 27.48 14.71
CA VAL A 67 9.05 26.77 13.53
C VAL A 67 8.08 26.88 12.36
N ASP A 68 6.84 26.41 12.56
CA ASP A 68 5.75 26.42 11.59
C ASP A 68 4.40 26.37 12.33
N MET A 69 3.48 27.23 11.90
CA MET A 69 2.11 27.25 12.44
C MET A 69 1.27 26.06 11.97
N ARG A 70 1.71 25.32 10.94
CA ARG A 70 1.02 24.11 10.49
C ARG A 70 1.17 22.98 11.52
N PRO A 71 0.09 22.22 11.80
CA PRO A 71 0.19 21.05 12.64
C PRO A 71 1.16 20.02 12.07
N PHE A 72 1.99 19.42 12.92
CA PHE A 72 2.94 18.38 12.52
C PHE A 72 2.59 17.01 13.10
N VAL A 73 1.76 16.94 14.14
CA VAL A 73 1.34 15.67 14.74
C VAL A 73 -0.10 15.70 15.23
N LEU A 74 -0.80 14.60 15.01
CA LEU A 74 -2.07 14.30 15.65
C LEU A 74 -1.82 13.37 16.84
N VAL A 75 -2.19 13.81 18.05
CA VAL A 75 -2.14 12.98 19.26
C VAL A 75 -3.51 12.36 19.52
N ILE A 76 -3.55 11.03 19.65
CA ILE A 76 -4.76 10.25 19.94
C ILE A 76 -4.55 9.48 21.24
N THR A 77 -5.36 9.77 22.26
CA THR A 77 -5.27 9.10 23.56
C THR A 77 -6.22 7.90 23.60
N ALA A 78 -5.69 6.71 23.89
CA ALA A 78 -6.52 5.51 24.03
C ALA A 78 -7.26 5.46 25.38
N PRO A 79 -8.50 4.94 25.42
CA PRO A 79 -9.31 4.95 26.64
C PRO A 79 -9.01 3.83 27.64
N GLN A 80 -8.33 2.74 27.23
CA GLN A 80 -8.13 1.52 28.03
C GLN A 80 -6.77 0.87 27.75
N GLN A 81 -6.26 0.06 28.69
CA GLN A 81 -4.93 -0.57 28.62
C GLN A 81 -4.77 -1.45 27.37
N ASP A 82 -5.74 -2.31 27.07
CA ASP A 82 -5.65 -3.27 25.93
C ASP A 82 -5.87 -2.64 24.55
N THR A 83 -6.16 -1.34 24.49
CA THR A 83 -6.47 -0.66 23.23
C THR A 83 -5.21 -0.45 22.39
N ILE A 84 -4.10 -0.17 23.04
CA ILE A 84 -2.78 -0.02 22.42
C ILE A 84 -1.93 -1.21 22.91
N PRO A 85 -1.53 -2.14 22.04
CA PRO A 85 -0.78 -3.32 22.45
C PRO A 85 0.65 -2.95 22.85
N SER A 86 1.38 -3.88 23.45
CA SER A 86 2.84 -3.75 23.55
C SER A 86 3.49 -3.89 22.17
N PHE A 87 4.66 -3.29 21.97
CA PHE A 87 5.43 -3.49 20.73
C PHE A 87 5.74 -4.97 20.51
N GLN A 88 6.08 -5.71 21.58
CA GLN A 88 6.33 -7.14 21.51
C GLN A 88 5.13 -7.92 20.96
N SER A 89 3.91 -7.60 21.40
CA SER A 89 2.70 -8.26 20.90
C SER A 89 2.47 -8.03 19.40
N LEU A 90 2.77 -6.83 18.90
CA LEU A 90 2.72 -6.55 17.45
C LEU A 90 3.81 -7.31 16.70
N TYR A 91 5.04 -7.28 17.23
CA TYR A 91 6.20 -7.94 16.63
C TYR A 91 6.01 -9.46 16.53
N GLU A 92 5.51 -10.11 17.59
CA GLU A 92 5.22 -11.55 17.58
C GLU A 92 4.15 -11.94 16.56
N GLY A 93 3.19 -11.05 16.30
CA GLY A 93 2.20 -11.21 15.23
C GLY A 93 2.67 -10.79 13.85
N TYR A 94 3.89 -10.24 13.71
CA TYR A 94 4.38 -9.57 12.51
C TYR A 94 3.41 -8.50 11.98
N LEU A 95 2.72 -7.82 12.90
CA LEU A 95 1.76 -6.75 12.60
C LEU A 95 2.38 -5.39 12.86
N ASP A 96 1.97 -4.38 12.09
CA ASP A 96 2.42 -3.00 12.32
C ASP A 96 1.45 -2.20 13.18
N LYS A 97 0.21 -2.68 13.28
CA LYS A 97 -0.85 -2.04 14.05
C LYS A 97 -1.92 -3.06 14.41
N ASN A 98 -2.65 -2.80 15.50
CA ASN A 98 -3.85 -3.57 15.81
C ASN A 98 -5.09 -2.93 15.15
N GLY A 99 -6.24 -3.59 15.27
CA GLY A 99 -7.48 -3.09 14.68
C GLY A 99 -7.95 -1.71 15.19
N TYR A 100 -7.58 -1.30 16.41
CA TYR A 100 -7.90 0.05 16.91
C TYR A 100 -7.05 1.12 16.24
N LEU A 101 -5.73 0.90 16.18
CA LEU A 101 -4.79 1.80 15.54
C LEU A 101 -5.11 1.97 14.05
N ALA A 102 -5.37 0.86 13.34
CA ALA A 102 -5.80 0.87 11.94
C ALA A 102 -7.13 1.62 11.75
N GLU A 103 -8.14 1.37 12.59
CA GLU A 103 -9.41 2.11 12.56
C GLU A 103 -9.19 3.62 12.69
N CYS A 104 -8.36 4.05 13.64
CA CYS A 104 -8.05 5.47 13.82
C CYS A 104 -7.35 6.05 12.59
N LEU A 105 -6.30 5.39 12.07
CA LEU A 105 -5.54 5.84 10.90
C LEU A 105 -6.44 5.98 9.66
N HIS A 106 -7.29 5.00 9.38
CA HIS A 106 -8.21 5.04 8.24
C HIS A 106 -9.28 6.14 8.32
N LEU A 107 -9.66 6.53 9.54
CA LEU A 107 -10.61 7.62 9.79
C LEU A 107 -9.95 9.00 9.76
N VAL A 108 -8.67 9.15 10.13
CA VAL A 108 -8.01 10.46 10.19
C VAL A 108 -7.25 10.83 8.92
N LYS A 109 -6.59 9.87 8.27
CA LYS A 109 -5.71 10.09 7.10
C LYS A 109 -6.39 10.86 5.95
N PRO A 110 -7.68 10.65 5.63
CA PRO A 110 -8.35 11.42 4.57
C PRO A 110 -8.63 12.89 4.92
N HIS A 111 -8.59 13.27 6.21
CA HIS A 111 -9.07 14.58 6.68
C HIS A 111 -8.01 15.42 7.39
N CYS A 112 -6.87 14.83 7.75
CA CYS A 112 -5.81 15.50 8.49
C CYS A 112 -4.52 15.47 7.67
N ASP A 113 -4.10 16.65 7.19
CA ASP A 113 -2.81 16.84 6.53
C ASP A 113 -1.72 17.05 7.60
N VAL A 114 -1.29 15.93 8.21
CA VAL A 114 -0.18 15.90 9.18
C VAL A 114 0.79 14.76 8.85
N PRO A 115 2.10 14.95 9.03
CA PRO A 115 3.08 13.91 8.75
C PRO A 115 3.07 12.78 9.77
N TYR A 116 2.67 13.04 11.02
CA TYR A 116 2.80 12.08 12.12
C TYR A 116 1.52 11.89 12.93
N VAL A 117 1.36 10.69 13.49
CA VAL A 117 0.31 10.37 14.48
C VAL A 117 0.96 9.74 15.71
N LEU A 118 0.67 10.30 16.88
CA LEU A 118 1.14 9.79 18.17
C LEU A 118 -0.03 9.20 18.94
N PHE A 119 -0.02 7.88 19.10
CA PHE A 119 -0.98 7.17 19.95
C PHE A 119 -0.42 7.07 21.36
N VAL A 120 -1.16 7.57 22.35
CA VAL A 120 -0.75 7.51 23.77
C VAL A 120 -1.77 6.67 24.54
N GLY A 121 -1.33 5.53 25.06
CA GLY A 121 -2.13 4.64 25.88
C GLY A 121 -1.85 4.80 27.36
N PRO A 122 -2.56 4.02 28.20
CA PRO A 122 -2.29 4.00 29.63
C PRO A 122 -0.91 3.44 29.99
N GLU A 123 -0.35 2.56 29.17
CA GLU A 123 0.93 1.87 29.44
C GLU A 123 2.00 2.11 28.39
N THR A 124 1.62 2.30 27.13
CA THR A 124 2.57 2.43 26.01
C THR A 124 2.14 3.55 25.06
N PHE A 125 3.09 4.02 24.26
CA PHE A 125 2.83 4.92 23.15
C PHE A 125 3.45 4.41 21.84
N PHE A 126 2.89 4.84 20.72
CA PHE A 126 3.45 4.64 19.38
C PHE A 126 3.45 5.94 18.59
N LEU A 127 4.61 6.32 18.06
CA LEU A 127 4.74 7.34 17.04
C LEU A 127 4.76 6.69 15.66
N TYR A 128 3.82 7.05 14.81
CA TYR A 128 3.72 6.60 13.43
C TYR A 128 4.05 7.71 12.44
N ASP A 129 4.75 7.34 11.37
CA ASP A 129 4.79 8.10 10.11
C ASP A 129 3.48 7.83 9.36
N LEU A 130 2.68 8.87 9.11
CA LEU A 130 1.34 8.69 8.52
C LEU A 130 1.41 8.32 7.02
N ALA A 131 2.47 8.74 6.34
CA ALA A 131 2.66 8.44 4.92
C ALA A 131 2.94 6.95 4.73
N THR A 132 3.86 6.41 5.53
CA THR A 132 4.28 5.00 5.43
C THR A 132 3.50 4.04 6.30
N GLU A 133 2.81 4.56 7.32
CA GLU A 133 2.18 3.79 8.40
C GLU A 133 3.18 2.94 9.23
N ASP A 134 4.46 3.27 9.16
CA ASP A 134 5.52 2.61 9.94
C ASP A 134 5.58 3.18 11.38
N ILE A 135 5.89 2.31 12.34
CA ILE A 135 6.24 2.72 13.71
C ILE A 135 7.66 3.32 13.71
N LEU A 136 7.78 4.58 14.10
CA LEU A 136 9.07 5.27 14.27
C LEU A 136 9.64 5.13 15.67
N ARG A 137 8.77 5.16 16.69
CA ARG A 137 9.15 5.07 18.09
C ARG A 137 8.04 4.41 18.90
N SER A 138 8.42 3.59 19.88
CA SER A 138 7.49 3.01 20.84
C SER A 138 8.20 2.81 22.17
N SER A 139 7.51 3.09 23.27
CA SER A 139 8.00 2.78 24.62
C SER A 139 6.83 2.73 25.61
N GLY A 140 7.08 2.15 26.79
CA GLY A 140 6.22 2.24 27.96
C GLY A 140 6.68 3.27 28.99
N GLU A 141 7.84 3.90 28.76
CA GLU A 141 8.44 4.85 29.68
C GLU A 141 7.99 6.28 29.37
N PHE A 142 7.64 7.03 30.41
CA PHE A 142 7.23 8.43 30.25
C PHE A 142 8.40 9.31 29.84
N GLU A 143 9.60 9.00 30.34
CA GLU A 143 10.82 9.72 30.07
C GLU A 143 11.13 9.73 28.55
N ASP A 144 10.88 8.62 27.86
CA ASP A 144 10.99 8.55 26.40
C ASP A 144 9.95 9.44 25.70
N LEU A 145 8.71 9.44 26.18
CA LEU A 145 7.63 10.27 25.62
C LEU A 145 7.91 11.78 25.83
N ALA A 146 8.45 12.13 26.99
CA ALA A 146 8.85 13.50 27.31
C ALA A 146 10.01 13.96 26.42
N GLN A 147 11.04 13.13 26.25
CA GLN A 147 12.17 13.42 25.35
C GLN A 147 11.76 13.52 23.89
N LEU A 148 10.71 12.81 23.48
CA LEU A 148 10.22 12.81 22.09
C LEU A 148 9.53 14.14 21.72
N LEU A 149 8.76 14.73 22.64
CA LEU A 149 7.88 15.86 22.34
C LEU A 149 8.01 17.04 23.32
N ILE A 150 7.96 16.79 24.62
CA ILE A 150 7.83 17.83 25.65
C ILE A 150 9.14 18.58 25.86
N ASP A 151 10.25 17.85 26.02
CA ASP A 151 11.56 18.44 26.31
C ASP A 151 12.09 19.27 25.14
N PRO A 152 12.06 18.79 23.88
CA PRO A 152 12.51 19.59 22.75
C PRO A 152 11.64 20.84 22.57
N ALA A 153 10.31 20.72 22.72
CA ALA A 153 9.41 21.87 22.67
C ALA A 153 9.67 22.90 23.78
N THR A 154 10.01 22.44 24.99
CA THR A 154 10.39 23.33 26.10
C THR A 154 11.68 24.08 25.77
N ARG A 155 12.62 23.42 25.09
CA ARG A 155 13.88 24.01 24.62
C ARG A 155 13.75 24.77 23.30
N ARG A 156 12.56 24.80 22.70
CA ARG A 156 12.28 25.39 21.37
C ARG A 156 13.13 24.78 20.25
N GLU A 157 13.49 23.53 20.40
CA GLU A 157 14.10 22.75 19.34
C GLU A 157 13.02 22.32 18.34
N ASN A 158 13.37 22.23 17.06
CA ASN A 158 12.43 21.82 16.02
C ASN A 158 12.10 20.33 16.14
N VAL A 159 10.97 20.01 16.79
CA VAL A 159 10.53 18.62 17.06
C VAL A 159 10.39 17.84 15.75
N ARG A 160 9.76 18.44 14.75
CA ARG A 160 9.54 17.81 13.44
C ARG A 160 10.86 17.38 12.81
N SER A 161 11.88 18.25 12.82
CA SER A 161 13.18 17.91 12.25
C SER A 161 13.88 16.75 12.96
N GLN A 162 13.67 16.59 14.27
CA GLN A 162 14.19 15.44 15.02
C GLN A 162 13.48 14.15 14.64
N TRP A 163 12.16 14.22 14.41
CA TRP A 163 11.37 13.07 13.98
C TRP A 163 11.65 12.69 12.53
N ASP A 164 11.89 13.68 11.66
CA ASP A 164 12.33 13.46 10.28
C ASP A 164 13.65 12.67 10.23
N ALA A 165 14.53 12.86 11.23
CA ALA A 165 15.80 12.14 11.38
C ALA A 165 15.68 10.75 12.04
N LEU A 166 14.50 10.33 12.50
CA LEU A 166 14.31 8.99 13.07
C LEU A 166 14.52 7.91 11.99
N ALA A 167 15.18 6.83 12.40
CA ALA A 167 15.44 5.69 11.53
C ALA A 167 14.12 5.02 11.14
N ARG A 168 13.93 4.85 9.83
CA ARG A 168 12.81 4.11 9.24
C ARG A 168 13.26 2.69 8.91
N ARG A 169 12.32 1.74 8.87
CA ARG A 169 12.61 0.36 8.46
C ARG A 169 13.16 0.36 7.04
N SER A 170 14.23 -0.41 6.83
CA SER A 170 14.77 -0.64 5.49
C SER A 170 13.82 -1.51 4.67
N ARG A 171 13.96 -1.45 3.34
CA ARG A 171 13.19 -2.31 2.40
C ARG A 171 13.28 -3.79 2.79
N SER A 172 14.49 -4.27 3.08
CA SER A 172 14.69 -5.67 3.42
C SER A 172 14.05 -6.07 4.75
N GLN A 173 14.09 -5.21 5.77
CA GLN A 173 13.37 -5.47 7.03
C GLN A 173 11.86 -5.58 6.79
N ARG A 174 11.28 -4.66 5.99
CA ARG A 174 9.85 -4.72 5.64
C ARG A 174 9.51 -6.00 4.88
N ALA A 175 10.36 -6.40 3.93
CA ALA A 175 10.19 -7.63 3.15
C ALA A 175 10.24 -8.87 4.03
N ASP A 176 11.24 -8.96 4.92
CA ASP A 176 11.39 -10.09 5.83
C ASP A 176 10.18 -10.18 6.76
N GLU A 177 9.78 -9.09 7.43
CA GLU A 177 8.59 -9.07 8.31
C GLU A 177 7.31 -9.46 7.57
N PHE A 178 7.09 -8.93 6.36
CA PHE A 178 5.92 -9.25 5.56
C PHE A 178 5.93 -10.71 5.08
N ALA A 179 7.09 -11.24 4.70
CA ALA A 179 7.23 -12.64 4.30
C ALA A 179 6.88 -13.58 5.45
N HIS A 180 7.36 -13.31 6.68
CA HIS A 180 7.01 -14.12 7.84
C HIS A 180 5.51 -14.06 8.15
N TRP A 181 4.90 -12.86 8.12
CA TRP A 181 3.44 -12.71 8.26
C TRP A 181 2.68 -13.51 7.19
N LEU A 182 3.11 -13.40 5.93
CA LEU A 182 2.46 -14.08 4.82
C LEU A 182 2.63 -15.60 4.90
N ASP A 183 3.76 -16.11 5.36
CA ASP A 183 4.02 -17.53 5.52
C ASP A 183 3.14 -18.15 6.62
N LEU A 184 2.93 -17.43 7.74
CA LEU A 184 1.94 -17.84 8.75
C LEU A 184 0.56 -18.01 8.12
N TRP A 185 0.15 -17.06 7.28
CA TRP A 185 -1.14 -17.10 6.60
C TRP A 185 -1.22 -18.18 5.53
N ARG A 186 -0.17 -18.39 4.72
CA ARG A 186 -0.11 -19.47 3.73
C ARG A 186 -0.24 -20.84 4.38
N VAL A 187 0.44 -21.06 5.50
CA VAL A 187 0.31 -22.30 6.28
C VAL A 187 -1.10 -22.42 6.86
N SER A 188 -1.63 -21.36 7.45
CA SER A 188 -2.96 -21.34 8.07
C SER A 188 -4.10 -21.61 7.07
N ILE A 189 -4.01 -21.02 5.88
CA ILE A 189 -4.94 -21.18 4.77
C ILE A 189 -4.78 -22.57 4.12
N GLY A 190 -3.54 -23.01 3.87
CA GLY A 190 -3.27 -24.26 3.16
C GLY A 190 -3.40 -25.54 4.00
N ALA A 191 -3.05 -25.50 5.29
CA ALA A 191 -3.08 -26.66 6.18
C ALA A 191 -4.49 -27.23 6.37
N ARG A 192 -5.51 -26.39 6.24
CA ARG A 192 -6.92 -26.77 6.37
C ARG A 192 -7.47 -27.46 5.11
N GLN A 193 -6.70 -27.51 4.02
CA GLN A 193 -7.06 -28.11 2.75
C GLN A 193 -5.95 -29.00 2.16
N ALA A 194 -5.28 -29.77 3.03
CA ALA A 194 -4.06 -30.53 2.67
C ALA A 194 -4.21 -31.50 1.48
N SER A 195 -5.43 -31.90 1.10
CA SER A 195 -5.68 -32.79 -0.05
C SER A 195 -5.68 -32.07 -1.40
N VAL A 196 -5.86 -30.74 -1.44
CA VAL A 196 -5.99 -29.94 -2.68
C VAL A 196 -5.02 -28.76 -2.70
N SER A 197 -4.59 -28.29 -1.53
CA SER A 197 -3.68 -27.16 -1.36
C SER A 197 -2.26 -27.50 -1.80
N THR A 198 -1.75 -26.79 -2.80
CA THR A 198 -0.31 -26.74 -3.10
C THR A 198 0.26 -25.36 -2.70
N PRO A 199 1.57 -25.26 -2.35
CA PRO A 199 2.17 -23.96 -2.03
C PRO A 199 2.01 -22.92 -3.14
N LYS A 200 2.11 -23.36 -4.41
CA LYS A 200 1.90 -22.51 -5.60
C LYS A 200 0.47 -21.97 -5.68
N LEU A 201 -0.52 -22.83 -5.42
CA LEU A 201 -1.94 -22.45 -5.41
C LEU A 201 -2.24 -21.39 -4.34
N VAL A 202 -1.80 -21.62 -3.10
CA VAL A 202 -2.02 -20.67 -2.00
C VAL A 202 -1.30 -19.35 -2.25
N GLN A 203 -0.09 -19.39 -2.82
CA GLN A 203 0.62 -18.17 -3.22
C GLN A 203 -0.18 -17.36 -4.25
N SER A 204 -0.72 -18.00 -5.30
CA SER A 204 -1.55 -17.33 -6.31
C SER A 204 -2.77 -16.66 -5.66
N ILE A 205 -3.47 -17.38 -4.77
CA ILE A 205 -4.63 -16.85 -4.04
C ILE A 205 -4.26 -15.63 -3.19
N CYS A 206 -3.16 -15.69 -2.44
CA CYS A 206 -2.67 -14.56 -1.65
C CYS A 206 -2.31 -13.36 -2.54
N GLN A 207 -1.62 -13.58 -3.66
CA GLN A 207 -1.25 -12.51 -4.60
C GLN A 207 -2.49 -11.83 -5.20
N LYS A 208 -3.48 -12.60 -5.65
CA LYS A 208 -4.76 -12.07 -6.14
C LYS A 208 -5.48 -11.28 -5.05
N THR A 209 -5.54 -11.80 -3.83
CA THR A 209 -6.20 -11.14 -2.70
C THR A 209 -5.52 -9.80 -2.36
N ILE A 210 -4.19 -9.77 -2.32
CA ILE A 210 -3.42 -8.54 -2.09
C ILE A 210 -3.67 -7.52 -3.22
N LEU A 211 -3.70 -7.98 -4.47
CA LEU A 211 -3.95 -7.11 -5.62
C LEU A 211 -5.33 -6.46 -5.57
N LEU A 212 -6.37 -7.24 -5.24
CA LEU A 212 -7.74 -6.75 -5.08
C LEU A 212 -7.86 -5.76 -3.91
N PHE A 213 -7.21 -6.06 -2.79
CA PHE A 213 -7.14 -5.17 -1.63
C PHE A 213 -6.49 -3.82 -1.97
N LEU A 214 -5.37 -3.84 -2.70
CA LEU A 214 -4.67 -2.62 -3.08
C LEU A 214 -5.45 -1.80 -4.12
N PHE A 215 -6.18 -2.46 -5.01
CA PHE A 215 -7.08 -1.78 -5.93
C PHE A 215 -8.20 -1.03 -5.18
N ASP A 216 -8.85 -1.67 -4.20
CA ASP A 216 -9.86 -0.99 -3.34
C ASP A 216 -9.27 0.22 -2.60
N LEU A 217 -8.06 0.07 -2.07
CA LEU A 217 -7.39 1.15 -1.33
C LEU A 217 -7.02 2.35 -2.20
N TYR A 218 -6.60 2.13 -3.44
CA TYR A 218 -6.07 3.19 -4.30
C TYR A 218 -7.13 3.83 -5.20
N PHE A 219 -8.03 3.03 -5.74
CA PHE A 219 -8.99 3.46 -6.75
C PHE A 219 -10.44 3.25 -6.29
N GLY A 220 -10.70 2.17 -5.55
CA GLY A 220 -12.04 1.74 -5.19
C GLY A 220 -12.75 1.01 -6.34
N PHE A 221 -13.76 0.23 -5.99
CA PHE A 221 -14.64 -0.47 -6.93
C PHE A 221 -15.83 0.42 -7.36
N GLU A 222 -16.43 0.10 -8.51
CA GLU A 222 -17.67 0.71 -8.97
C GLU A 222 -18.84 0.33 -8.05
N ASP A 223 -18.91 -0.93 -7.61
CA ASP A 223 -19.87 -1.36 -6.59
C ASP A 223 -19.44 -0.88 -5.19
N PRO A 224 -20.21 0.04 -4.55
CA PRO A 224 -19.89 0.54 -3.22
C PRO A 224 -19.90 -0.53 -2.12
N ASP A 225 -20.57 -1.67 -2.34
CA ASP A 225 -20.62 -2.77 -1.39
C ASP A 225 -19.36 -3.64 -1.41
N LEU A 226 -18.49 -3.47 -2.41
CA LEU A 226 -17.16 -4.09 -2.45
C LEU A 226 -16.09 -3.33 -1.66
N SER A 227 -16.42 -2.17 -1.09
CA SER A 227 -15.46 -1.40 -0.29
C SER A 227 -15.07 -2.16 0.98
N LEU A 228 -13.85 -2.73 1.00
CA LEU A 228 -13.31 -3.40 2.18
C LEU A 228 -13.13 -2.43 3.33
N LYS A 229 -12.75 -1.18 3.03
CA LYS A 229 -12.62 -0.15 4.07
C LYS A 229 -13.95 0.08 4.79
N LYS A 230 -15.08 0.12 4.07
CA LYS A 230 -16.42 0.24 4.65
C LYS A 230 -16.68 -0.94 5.60
N TRP A 231 -16.51 -2.17 5.13
CA TRP A 231 -16.73 -3.38 5.93
C TRP A 231 -15.83 -3.45 7.16
N PHE A 232 -14.53 -3.18 7.00
CA PHE A 232 -13.57 -3.11 8.09
C PHE A 232 -14.06 -2.13 9.17
N LEU A 233 -14.43 -0.92 8.77
CA LEU A 233 -14.93 0.09 9.69
C LEU A 233 -16.29 -0.30 10.30
N GLU A 234 -17.23 -0.89 9.58
CA GLU A 234 -18.53 -1.30 10.13
C GLU A 234 -18.37 -2.40 11.19
N ILE A 235 -17.55 -3.42 10.91
CA ILE A 235 -17.24 -4.49 11.86
C ILE A 235 -16.60 -3.93 13.13
N ARG A 236 -15.66 -3.00 12.99
CA ARG A 236 -15.04 -2.33 14.15
C ARG A 236 -16.05 -1.52 14.96
N GLN A 237 -16.98 -0.84 14.30
CA GLN A 237 -18.03 -0.06 14.97
C GLN A 237 -18.94 -0.93 15.83
N GLN A 238 -19.30 -2.12 15.34
CA GLN A 238 -20.15 -3.06 16.09
C GLN A 238 -19.49 -3.57 17.38
N ARG A 239 -18.15 -3.75 17.38
CA ARG A 239 -17.39 -4.17 18.57
C ARG A 239 -17.39 -3.13 19.69
N HIS A 240 -17.47 -1.84 19.36
CA HIS A 240 -17.54 -0.76 20.35
C HIS A 240 -18.93 -0.66 21.03
N GLY A 241 -19.95 -1.35 20.52
CA GLY A 241 -21.32 -1.34 21.05
C GLY A 241 -21.54 -2.17 22.33
N GLY A 242 -20.48 -2.66 22.98
CA GLY A 242 -20.57 -3.38 24.27
C GLY A 242 -20.87 -4.88 24.16
N LYS A 243 -21.08 -5.42 22.96
CA LYS A 243 -21.09 -6.87 22.71
C LYS A 243 -19.69 -7.29 22.25
N LYS A 244 -19.05 -8.23 22.96
CA LYS A 244 -17.84 -8.92 22.47
C LYS A 244 -18.26 -9.85 21.32
N ILE A 245 -18.51 -9.28 20.14
CA ILE A 245 -18.91 -10.07 18.97
C ILE A 245 -17.65 -10.75 18.42
N SER A 246 -17.64 -12.08 18.40
CA SER A 246 -16.57 -12.86 17.79
C SER A 246 -16.59 -12.70 16.26
N LEU A 247 -15.46 -12.92 15.58
CA LEU A 247 -15.43 -12.94 14.10
C LEU A 247 -16.41 -13.97 13.51
N ALA A 248 -16.64 -15.08 14.21
CA ALA A 248 -17.62 -16.09 13.83
C ALA A 248 -19.07 -15.57 13.87
N GLU A 249 -19.38 -14.65 14.80
CA GLU A 249 -20.70 -14.01 14.90
C GLU A 249 -20.88 -12.85 13.90
N LEU A 250 -19.78 -12.34 13.32
CA LEU A 250 -19.78 -11.30 12.28
C LEU A 250 -19.93 -11.86 10.87
N GLN A 251 -19.67 -13.17 10.69
CA GLN A 251 -19.72 -13.85 9.39
C GLN A 251 -21.08 -13.78 8.65
N PRO A 252 -22.26 -13.65 9.31
CA PRO A 252 -23.51 -13.40 8.58
C PRO A 252 -23.54 -12.05 7.84
N SER A 253 -22.61 -11.12 8.16
CA SER A 253 -22.58 -9.77 7.58
C SER A 253 -21.55 -9.59 6.46
N PHE A 254 -20.43 -10.32 6.48
CA PHE A 254 -19.40 -10.26 5.43
C PHE A 254 -18.77 -11.64 5.21
N ASP A 255 -18.80 -12.12 3.96
CA ASP A 255 -18.10 -13.32 3.50
C ASP A 255 -16.93 -12.90 2.60
N GLY A 256 -15.70 -13.07 3.09
CA GLY A 256 -14.49 -12.69 2.36
C GLY A 256 -14.31 -13.44 1.03
N ILE A 257 -14.83 -14.66 0.90
CA ILE A 257 -14.75 -15.43 -0.35
C ILE A 257 -15.75 -14.89 -1.37
N ALA A 258 -16.97 -14.56 -0.93
CA ALA A 258 -17.96 -13.94 -1.80
C ALA A 258 -17.47 -12.59 -2.32
N TRP A 259 -16.89 -11.77 -1.43
CA TRP A 259 -16.25 -10.51 -1.79
C TRP A 259 -15.14 -10.72 -2.82
N LEU A 260 -14.23 -11.69 -2.61
CA LEU A 260 -13.15 -12.00 -3.55
C LEU A 260 -13.67 -12.31 -4.95
N HIS A 261 -14.69 -13.16 -5.07
CA HIS A 261 -15.24 -13.54 -6.36
C HIS A 261 -15.90 -12.36 -7.09
N GLN A 262 -16.63 -11.51 -6.36
CA GLN A 262 -17.25 -10.32 -6.94
C GLN A 262 -16.21 -9.28 -7.37
N ALA A 263 -15.25 -8.96 -6.49
CA ALA A 263 -14.17 -8.02 -6.76
C ALA A 263 -13.27 -8.47 -7.93
N SER A 264 -12.94 -9.76 -7.98
CA SER A 264 -12.22 -10.37 -9.11
C SER A 264 -13.02 -10.27 -10.41
N GLY A 265 -14.33 -10.56 -10.38
CA GLY A 265 -15.19 -10.47 -11.55
C GLY A 265 -15.22 -9.06 -12.13
N GLU A 266 -15.47 -8.06 -11.28
CA GLU A 266 -15.50 -6.65 -11.70
C GLU A 266 -14.18 -6.22 -12.36
N LEU A 267 -13.04 -6.50 -11.71
CA LEU A 267 -11.74 -6.11 -12.26
C LEU A 267 -11.33 -6.89 -13.51
N ALA A 268 -11.62 -8.20 -13.56
CA ALA A 268 -11.31 -9.00 -14.73
C ALA A 268 -12.14 -8.56 -15.95
N ASP A 269 -13.40 -8.18 -15.74
CA ASP A 269 -14.32 -7.81 -16.82
C ASP A 269 -14.13 -6.36 -17.28
N LEU A 270 -14.01 -5.41 -16.34
CA LEU A 270 -13.85 -3.98 -16.66
C LEU A 270 -12.43 -3.63 -17.09
N TYR A 271 -11.42 -4.22 -16.44
CA TYR A 271 -10.02 -3.88 -16.67
C TYR A 271 -9.25 -4.98 -17.42
N GLY A 272 -9.85 -6.13 -17.74
CA GLY A 272 -9.18 -7.14 -18.55
C GLY A 272 -7.97 -7.80 -17.90
N ILE A 273 -7.91 -7.82 -16.56
CA ILE A 273 -6.78 -8.39 -15.82
C ILE A 273 -6.98 -9.90 -15.72
N GLU A 274 -6.49 -10.63 -16.72
CA GLU A 274 -6.65 -12.09 -16.83
C GLU A 274 -6.05 -12.84 -15.62
N PHE A 275 -4.97 -12.35 -15.00
CA PHE A 275 -4.45 -12.90 -13.74
C PHE A 275 -5.52 -13.07 -12.66
N LEU A 276 -6.49 -12.15 -12.57
CA LEU A 276 -7.51 -12.19 -11.53
C LEU A 276 -8.58 -13.26 -11.77
N ARG A 277 -8.63 -13.89 -12.95
CA ARG A 277 -9.58 -14.97 -13.21
C ARG A 277 -9.22 -16.22 -12.42
N TRP A 278 -10.22 -16.79 -11.78
CA TRP A 278 -10.06 -18.01 -10.98
C TRP A 278 -9.94 -19.25 -11.87
N THR A 279 -8.84 -20.00 -11.71
CA THR A 279 -8.64 -21.31 -12.35
C THR A 279 -9.59 -22.37 -11.76
N GLU A 280 -9.69 -23.53 -12.40
CA GLU A 280 -10.49 -24.64 -11.87
C GLU A 280 -9.99 -25.10 -10.49
N ASP A 281 -8.66 -25.17 -10.31
CA ASP A 281 -8.04 -25.54 -9.03
C ASP A 281 -8.34 -24.53 -7.93
N GLU A 282 -8.27 -23.22 -8.22
CA GLU A 282 -8.59 -22.16 -7.27
C GLU A 282 -10.08 -22.18 -6.89
N ARG A 283 -10.97 -22.43 -7.85
CA ARG A 283 -12.41 -22.59 -7.56
C ARG A 283 -12.67 -23.81 -6.70
N ALA A 284 -12.04 -24.95 -7.00
CA ALA A 284 -12.16 -26.17 -6.20
C ALA A 284 -11.66 -25.95 -4.77
N PHE A 285 -10.56 -25.21 -4.60
CA PHE A 285 -10.04 -24.80 -3.30
C PHE A 285 -11.09 -24.05 -2.47
N PHE A 286 -11.74 -23.00 -3.01
CA PHE A 286 -12.78 -22.27 -2.28
C PHE A 286 -14.05 -23.08 -2.01
N LEU A 287 -14.46 -23.96 -2.95
CA LEU A 287 -15.63 -24.82 -2.77
C LEU A 287 -15.46 -25.83 -1.62
N LEU A 288 -14.22 -26.27 -1.37
CA LEU A 288 -13.90 -27.22 -0.32
C LEU A 288 -13.61 -26.55 1.04
N MET A 289 -13.74 -25.21 1.15
CA MET A 289 -13.50 -24.52 2.42
C MET A 289 -14.68 -24.74 3.38
N ASP A 290 -14.38 -25.34 4.53
CA ASP A 290 -15.31 -25.39 5.64
C ASP A 290 -15.50 -24.00 6.29
N ASN A 291 -16.48 -23.88 7.18
CA ASN A 291 -16.81 -22.58 7.76
C ASN A 291 -15.64 -21.96 8.54
N GLU A 292 -14.83 -22.79 9.20
CA GLU A 292 -13.69 -22.31 9.99
C GLU A 292 -12.60 -21.74 9.08
N ALA A 293 -12.29 -22.40 7.96
CA ALA A 293 -11.39 -21.90 6.93
C ALA A 293 -11.88 -20.59 6.31
N ARG A 294 -13.19 -20.44 6.08
CA ARG A 294 -13.79 -19.18 5.59
C ARG A 294 -13.62 -18.02 6.58
N ILE A 295 -13.81 -18.28 7.88
CA ILE A 295 -13.57 -17.27 8.93
C ILE A 295 -12.10 -16.86 8.93
N ASN A 296 -11.20 -17.85 8.88
CA ASN A 296 -9.77 -17.64 8.89
C ASN A 296 -9.31 -16.83 7.66
N PHE A 297 -9.86 -17.15 6.48
CA PHE A 297 -9.59 -16.41 5.25
C PHE A 297 -10.12 -14.97 5.31
N THR A 298 -11.30 -14.76 5.92
CA THR A 298 -11.83 -13.42 6.16
C THR A 298 -10.94 -12.61 7.11
N GLN A 299 -10.36 -13.27 8.12
CA GLN A 299 -9.37 -12.65 9.00
C GLN A 299 -8.10 -12.25 8.23
N PHE A 300 -7.58 -13.11 7.35
CA PHE A 300 -6.45 -12.76 6.46
C PHE A 300 -6.71 -11.48 5.68
N ILE A 301 -7.88 -11.35 5.03
CA ILE A 301 -8.26 -10.14 4.28
C ILE A 301 -8.23 -8.91 5.20
N PHE A 302 -8.83 -8.98 6.39
CA PHE A 302 -8.85 -7.82 7.29
C PHE A 302 -7.50 -7.52 7.94
N GLU A 303 -6.62 -8.50 8.09
CA GLU A 303 -5.26 -8.29 8.58
C GLU A 303 -4.36 -7.56 7.57
N LEU A 304 -4.74 -7.49 6.29
CA LEU A 304 -4.04 -6.63 5.32
C LEU A 304 -4.07 -5.15 5.75
N PHE A 305 -5.17 -4.70 6.37
CA PHE A 305 -5.25 -3.35 6.96
C PHE A 305 -4.29 -3.17 8.14
N LEU A 306 -3.78 -4.24 8.74
CA LEU A 306 -2.88 -4.19 9.89
C LEU A 306 -1.39 -4.14 9.49
N GLN A 307 -1.10 -4.28 8.21
CA GLN A 307 0.23 -4.09 7.63
C GLN A 307 0.42 -2.63 7.19
N SER A 308 1.66 -2.14 7.24
CA SER A 308 2.04 -0.81 6.76
C SER A 308 1.90 -0.72 5.24
N ILE A 309 1.52 0.44 4.71
CA ILE A 309 1.32 0.59 3.26
C ILE A 309 2.61 0.36 2.47
N THR A 310 3.77 0.68 3.07
CA THR A 310 5.09 0.47 2.46
C THR A 310 5.46 -0.99 2.27
N LYS A 311 4.86 -1.92 3.04
CA LYS A 311 5.08 -3.36 2.83
C LYS A 311 4.50 -3.84 1.50
N PHE A 312 3.49 -3.15 0.97
CA PHE A 312 2.86 -3.46 -0.31
C PHE A 312 3.55 -2.82 -1.51
N GLU A 313 4.64 -2.08 -1.31
CA GLU A 313 5.40 -1.50 -2.42
C GLU A 313 6.01 -2.59 -3.30
N VAL A 314 6.02 -2.39 -4.62
CA VAL A 314 6.55 -3.35 -5.61
C VAL A 314 7.95 -3.86 -5.25
N PRO A 315 8.93 -3.03 -4.85
CA PRO A 315 10.24 -3.52 -4.47
C PRO A 315 10.23 -4.47 -3.27
N VAL A 316 9.32 -4.26 -2.32
CA VAL A 316 9.15 -5.14 -1.14
C VAL A 316 8.47 -6.44 -1.56
N GLN A 317 7.37 -6.36 -2.30
CA GLN A 317 6.65 -7.54 -2.79
C GLN A 317 7.54 -8.39 -3.72
N ALA A 318 8.34 -7.77 -4.60
CA ALA A 318 9.29 -8.47 -5.44
C ALA A 318 10.33 -9.23 -4.60
N GLU A 319 10.81 -8.64 -3.50
CA GLU A 319 11.76 -9.28 -2.58
C GLU A 319 11.11 -10.49 -1.88
N VAL A 320 9.86 -10.36 -1.44
CA VAL A 320 9.07 -11.41 -0.76
C VAL A 320 8.75 -12.61 -1.66
N PHE A 321 8.38 -12.36 -2.92
CA PHE A 321 8.02 -13.42 -3.87
C PHE A 321 9.18 -13.88 -4.75
N SER A 322 10.37 -13.30 -4.58
CA SER A 322 11.58 -13.75 -5.26
C SER A 322 12.28 -14.87 -4.51
N ASN A 323 12.92 -15.77 -5.25
CA ASN A 323 13.83 -16.73 -4.65
C ASN A 323 15.07 -16.02 -4.07
N PRO A 324 15.70 -16.53 -3.00
CA PRO A 324 16.91 -15.94 -2.40
C PRO A 324 18.04 -15.70 -3.42
N ASP A 325 18.17 -16.58 -4.42
CA ASP A 325 19.15 -16.48 -5.50
C ASP A 325 18.87 -15.32 -6.49
N ALA A 326 17.65 -14.76 -6.50
CA ALA A 326 17.26 -13.69 -7.40
C ALA A 326 17.99 -12.37 -7.11
N ARG A 327 18.36 -12.09 -5.85
CA ARG A 327 19.18 -10.90 -5.51
C ARG A 327 20.57 -10.99 -6.14
N LEU A 328 21.17 -12.18 -6.15
CA LEU A 328 22.45 -12.45 -6.80
C LEU A 328 22.34 -12.32 -8.32
N LYS A 329 21.21 -12.75 -8.92
CA LYS A 329 20.95 -12.57 -10.36
C LYS A 329 20.83 -11.10 -10.74
N MET A 330 20.07 -10.31 -9.97
CA MET A 330 19.94 -8.87 -10.21
C MET A 330 21.29 -8.16 -10.13
N TRP A 331 22.10 -8.45 -9.10
CA TRP A 331 23.42 -7.86 -8.95
C TRP A 331 24.38 -8.28 -10.07
N LYS A 332 24.37 -9.56 -10.46
CA LYS A 332 25.16 -10.04 -11.59
C LYS A 332 24.78 -9.31 -12.86
N PHE A 333 23.49 -9.27 -13.19
CA PHE A 333 23.00 -8.60 -14.40
C PHE A 333 23.26 -7.10 -14.38
N SER A 334 22.98 -6.37 -13.28
CA SER A 334 23.21 -4.92 -13.24
C SER A 334 24.70 -4.52 -13.31
N VAL A 335 25.61 -5.40 -12.87
CA VAL A 335 27.05 -5.18 -12.96
C VAL A 335 27.60 -5.60 -14.33
N THR A 336 27.08 -6.67 -14.94
CA THR A 336 27.55 -7.16 -16.25
C THR A 336 26.91 -6.44 -17.44
N GLU A 337 25.65 -6.04 -17.30
CA GLU A 337 24.89 -5.27 -18.26
C GLU A 337 24.87 -3.80 -17.81
N THR A 338 25.81 -3.00 -18.31
CA THR A 338 25.74 -1.53 -18.25
C THR A 338 24.68 -1.03 -19.25
N VAL A 339 23.47 -1.56 -19.15
CA VAL A 339 22.43 -1.40 -20.17
C VAL A 339 21.56 -0.19 -19.85
N ASN A 340 21.67 0.82 -20.69
CA ASN A 340 20.68 1.89 -20.76
C ASN A 340 19.45 1.36 -21.53
N VAL A 341 18.41 0.96 -20.79
CA VAL A 341 17.16 0.41 -21.35
C VAL A 341 16.57 1.34 -22.39
N ARG A 342 16.55 2.65 -22.11
CA ARG A 342 16.00 3.69 -23.00
C ARG A 342 16.72 3.76 -24.35
N GLN A 343 18.02 3.48 -24.39
CA GLN A 343 18.81 3.48 -25.64
C GLN A 343 18.66 2.20 -26.46
N ARG A 344 18.32 1.07 -25.81
CA ARG A 344 18.12 -0.22 -26.49
C ARG A 344 16.69 -0.42 -26.96
N LEU A 345 15.74 0.35 -26.43
CA LEU A 345 14.37 0.35 -26.92
C LEU A 345 14.38 0.79 -28.39
N GLN A 346 14.05 -0.13 -29.29
CA GLN A 346 13.98 0.14 -30.71
C GLN A 346 12.63 0.79 -31.00
N ALA A 347 12.50 2.09 -30.70
CA ALA A 347 11.28 2.85 -30.88
C ALA A 347 11.58 4.28 -31.36
N ASP A 348 10.73 4.80 -32.25
CA ASP A 348 10.73 6.22 -32.65
C ASP A 348 9.73 7.01 -31.79
N ASP A 349 9.34 8.22 -32.22
CA ASP A 349 8.41 9.06 -31.48
C ASP A 349 6.99 8.45 -31.36
N VAL A 350 6.62 7.46 -32.19
CA VAL A 350 5.23 6.97 -32.32
C VAL A 350 5.13 5.44 -32.26
N ASN A 351 6.14 4.71 -32.72
CA ASN A 351 6.12 3.28 -32.99
C ASN A 351 7.22 2.54 -32.23
N VAL A 352 6.92 1.29 -31.87
CA VAL A 352 7.92 0.30 -31.46
C VAL A 352 8.30 -0.55 -32.66
N TYR A 353 9.58 -0.60 -33.01
CA TYR A 353 10.10 -1.43 -34.11
C TYR A 353 10.40 -2.86 -33.69
N ALA A 354 10.90 -3.04 -32.47
CA ALA A 354 11.10 -4.37 -31.89
C ALA A 354 10.98 -4.33 -30.36
N PRO A 355 10.34 -5.34 -29.76
CA PRO A 355 10.20 -5.43 -28.32
C PRO A 355 11.54 -5.71 -27.63
N PHE A 356 11.69 -5.19 -26.43
CA PHE A 356 12.79 -5.54 -25.54
C PHE A 356 12.57 -6.96 -25.00
N ARG A 357 13.52 -7.86 -25.28
CA ARG A 357 13.41 -9.28 -24.91
C ARG A 357 14.07 -9.56 -23.57
N ILE A 358 13.34 -10.16 -22.65
CA ILE A 358 13.81 -10.54 -21.32
C ILE A 358 13.66 -12.04 -21.12
N ASP A 359 14.73 -12.70 -20.70
CA ASP A 359 14.69 -14.08 -20.23
C ASP A 359 14.50 -14.09 -18.71
N LEU A 360 13.32 -14.50 -18.25
CA LEU A 360 12.93 -14.38 -16.85
C LEU A 360 13.78 -15.24 -15.89
N GLU A 361 14.15 -16.45 -16.31
CA GLU A 361 14.95 -17.35 -15.49
C GLU A 361 16.40 -16.87 -15.35
N GLU A 362 16.94 -16.21 -16.39
CA GLU A 362 18.28 -15.62 -16.36
C GLU A 362 18.30 -14.30 -15.59
N SER A 363 17.40 -13.37 -15.93
CA SER A 363 17.42 -11.99 -15.41
C SER A 363 16.80 -11.83 -14.02
N GLY A 364 15.81 -12.65 -13.69
CA GLY A 364 15.05 -12.58 -12.44
C GLY A 364 14.03 -11.44 -12.37
N LEU A 365 13.14 -11.51 -11.36
CA LEU A 365 11.99 -10.61 -11.17
C LEU A 365 12.36 -9.13 -11.08
N ALA A 366 13.39 -8.81 -10.30
CA ALA A 366 13.74 -7.41 -10.01
C ALA A 366 14.26 -6.66 -11.25
N TRP A 367 15.01 -7.34 -12.12
CA TRP A 367 15.45 -6.74 -13.39
C TRP A 367 14.27 -6.52 -14.34
N THR A 368 13.40 -7.52 -14.49
CA THR A 368 12.20 -7.41 -15.32
C THR A 368 11.34 -6.20 -14.91
N LEU A 369 11.13 -6.01 -13.59
CA LEU A 369 10.38 -4.86 -13.08
C LEU A 369 11.08 -3.52 -13.30
N HIS A 370 12.42 -3.50 -13.23
CA HIS A 370 13.19 -2.30 -13.56
C HIS A 370 13.01 -1.91 -15.03
N VAL A 371 13.12 -2.88 -15.97
CA VAL A 371 12.92 -2.63 -17.41
C VAL A 371 11.49 -2.14 -17.69
N VAL A 372 10.47 -2.77 -17.09
CA VAL A 372 9.08 -2.30 -17.21
C VAL A 372 8.94 -0.85 -16.70
N GLY A 373 9.56 -0.53 -15.56
CA GLY A 373 9.56 0.84 -15.03
C GLY A 373 10.19 1.86 -15.99
N GLU A 374 11.36 1.56 -16.54
CA GLU A 374 12.05 2.44 -17.51
C GLU A 374 11.25 2.63 -18.79
N ILE A 375 10.62 1.58 -19.31
CA ILE A 375 9.76 1.65 -20.50
C ILE A 375 8.55 2.56 -20.24
N LEU A 376 7.89 2.41 -19.09
CA LEU A 376 6.73 3.25 -18.73
C LEU A 376 7.12 4.72 -18.57
N GLU A 377 8.24 5.01 -17.90
CA GLU A 377 8.73 6.39 -17.75
C GLU A 377 9.13 7.02 -19.08
N TYR A 378 9.85 6.27 -19.93
CA TYR A 378 10.24 6.72 -21.26
C TYR A 378 9.03 7.12 -22.11
N TRP A 379 8.01 6.25 -22.15
CA TRP A 379 6.84 6.52 -22.97
C TRP A 379 5.95 7.62 -22.41
N ARG A 380 5.82 7.76 -21.09
CA ARG A 380 5.12 8.90 -20.50
C ARG A 380 5.77 10.23 -20.86
N GLU A 381 7.10 10.35 -20.67
CA GLU A 381 7.84 11.56 -21.03
C GLU A 381 7.64 11.91 -22.52
N LYS A 382 7.55 10.90 -23.40
CA LYS A 382 7.25 11.09 -24.81
C LYS A 382 5.80 11.53 -25.06
N CYS A 383 4.81 10.85 -24.49
CA CYS A 383 3.40 11.20 -24.67
C CYS A 383 3.12 12.63 -24.19
N GLU A 384 3.62 13.00 -23.00
CA GLU A 384 3.47 14.36 -22.45
C GLU A 384 4.10 15.42 -23.36
N ARG A 385 5.30 15.15 -23.92
CA ARG A 385 5.95 16.06 -24.86
C ARG A 385 5.14 16.21 -26.15
N LEU A 386 4.63 15.11 -26.70
CA LEU A 386 3.82 15.13 -27.93
C LEU A 386 2.49 15.88 -27.71
N GLU A 387 1.81 15.64 -26.59
CA GLU A 387 0.59 16.34 -26.21
C GLU A 387 0.82 17.85 -26.06
N GLN A 388 1.94 18.27 -25.44
CA GLN A 388 2.33 19.68 -25.33
C GLN A 388 2.64 20.30 -26.70
N GLU A 389 3.32 19.58 -27.60
CA GLU A 389 3.61 20.06 -28.94
C GLU A 389 2.35 20.20 -29.81
N LEU A 390 1.41 19.25 -29.70
CA LEU A 390 0.09 19.34 -30.34
C LEU A 390 -0.67 20.58 -29.85
N ALA A 391 -0.69 20.81 -28.54
CA ALA A 391 -1.40 21.93 -27.93
C ALA A 391 -0.79 23.30 -28.30
N THR A 392 0.53 23.38 -28.47
CA THR A 392 1.23 24.66 -28.69
C THR A 392 1.44 25.02 -30.16
N ARG A 393 1.68 24.04 -31.03
CA ARG A 393 2.11 24.28 -32.42
C ARG A 393 1.06 23.88 -33.46
N ASN A 394 -0.03 23.22 -33.06
CA ASN A 394 -1.04 22.61 -33.95
C ASN A 394 -0.45 21.66 -35.02
N ARG A 395 0.82 21.27 -34.89
CA ARG A 395 1.57 20.41 -35.82
C ARG A 395 2.69 19.71 -35.04
N VAL A 396 2.70 18.39 -35.07
CA VAL A 396 3.82 17.56 -34.61
C VAL A 396 4.64 17.15 -35.82
N ALA A 397 5.94 17.39 -35.78
CA ALA A 397 6.87 16.88 -36.78
C ALA A 397 7.41 15.53 -36.27
N VAL A 398 6.81 14.44 -36.72
CA VAL A 398 7.29 13.08 -36.40
C VAL A 398 8.39 12.71 -37.39
N GLN A 399 9.55 12.31 -36.90
CA GLN A 399 10.64 11.81 -37.73
C GLN A 399 10.49 10.30 -37.92
N PHE A 400 10.22 9.86 -39.15
CA PHE A 400 10.12 8.43 -39.49
C PHE A 400 11.40 7.93 -40.13
N ASP A 401 11.78 6.68 -39.84
CA ASP A 401 12.79 5.98 -40.62
C ASP A 401 12.22 5.65 -42.01
N MET A 402 12.84 6.20 -43.06
CA MET A 402 12.37 6.04 -44.45
C MET A 402 12.55 4.62 -45.01
N LEU A 403 13.19 3.71 -44.27
CA LEU A 403 13.44 2.34 -44.70
C LEU A 403 12.35 1.34 -44.29
N GLN A 404 11.34 1.76 -43.52
CA GLN A 404 10.22 0.93 -43.12
C GLN A 404 8.90 1.43 -43.72
N GLN A 405 8.05 0.51 -44.20
CA GLN A 405 6.73 0.83 -44.70
C GLN A 405 5.83 1.25 -43.53
N VAL A 406 5.81 2.54 -43.21
CA VAL A 406 4.88 3.11 -42.24
C VAL A 406 3.50 3.16 -42.89
N ASP A 407 2.51 2.49 -42.31
CA ASP A 407 1.12 2.54 -42.75
C ASP A 407 0.51 3.88 -42.32
N PHE A 408 0.60 4.87 -43.21
CA PHE A 408 0.13 6.23 -42.94
C PHE A 408 -1.39 6.33 -42.68
N GLU A 409 -2.18 5.34 -43.09
CA GLU A 409 -3.64 5.35 -42.89
C GLU A 409 -4.05 5.00 -41.45
N ASN A 410 -3.16 4.35 -40.68
CA ASN A 410 -3.41 3.90 -39.30
C ASN A 410 -2.50 4.58 -38.27
N LEU A 411 -1.91 5.75 -38.61
CA LEU A 411 -0.98 6.44 -37.73
C LEU A 411 -1.69 7.01 -36.48
N HIS A 412 -1.55 6.31 -35.36
CA HIS A 412 -2.09 6.74 -34.07
C HIS A 412 -0.99 7.45 -33.26
N ILE A 413 -1.25 8.69 -32.82
CA ILE A 413 -0.31 9.40 -31.94
C ILE A 413 -0.47 8.82 -30.54
N PRO A 414 0.60 8.26 -29.93
CA PRO A 414 0.50 7.69 -28.60
C PRO A 414 0.15 8.76 -27.58
N THR A 415 -0.87 8.47 -26.78
CA THR A 415 -1.28 9.28 -25.63
C THR A 415 -0.95 8.57 -24.33
N CYS A 416 -1.10 9.24 -23.19
CA CYS A 416 -1.02 8.57 -21.90
C CYS A 416 -2.08 7.46 -21.73
N ASP A 417 -3.16 7.47 -22.53
CA ASP A 417 -4.21 6.43 -22.53
C ASP A 417 -3.82 5.14 -23.27
N ASP A 418 -2.74 5.18 -24.04
CA ASP A 418 -2.23 4.06 -24.82
C ASP A 418 -1.10 3.30 -24.10
N LEU A 419 -0.54 3.88 -23.02
CA LEU A 419 0.64 3.39 -22.32
C LEU A 419 0.53 1.91 -21.96
N PHE A 420 -0.57 1.50 -21.34
CA PHE A 420 -0.74 0.11 -20.90
C PHE A 420 -1.47 -0.76 -21.93
N ARG A 421 -2.31 -0.15 -22.77
CA ARG A 421 -3.17 -0.88 -23.71
C ARG A 421 -2.43 -1.38 -24.94
N SER A 422 -1.51 -0.60 -25.49
CA SER A 422 -0.83 -0.90 -26.76
C SER A 422 0.68 -0.75 -26.64
N ILE A 423 1.16 0.32 -26.01
CA ILE A 423 2.58 0.68 -26.00
C ILE A 423 3.41 -0.32 -25.19
N LEU A 424 3.02 -0.62 -23.94
CA LEU A 424 3.72 -1.58 -23.11
C LEU A 424 3.72 -2.99 -23.74
N PRO A 425 2.58 -3.56 -24.20
CA PRO A 425 2.56 -4.84 -24.89
C PRO A 425 3.45 -4.93 -26.13
N GLN A 426 3.61 -3.84 -26.89
CA GLN A 426 4.49 -3.80 -28.05
C GLN A 426 5.97 -3.62 -27.69
N SER A 427 6.24 -3.03 -26.52
CA SER A 427 7.59 -2.63 -26.09
C SER A 427 8.40 -3.76 -25.45
N ILE A 428 7.79 -4.85 -25.01
CA ILE A 428 8.46 -5.88 -24.21
C ILE A 428 7.95 -7.29 -24.47
N GLU A 429 8.87 -8.25 -24.53
CA GLU A 429 8.61 -9.69 -24.56
C GLU A 429 9.35 -10.35 -23.40
N ILE A 430 8.62 -11.03 -22.51
CA ILE A 430 9.13 -11.74 -21.33
C ILE A 430 9.01 -13.24 -21.58
N PHE A 431 10.17 -13.88 -21.77
CA PHE A 431 10.28 -15.32 -21.98
C PHE A 431 10.30 -16.05 -20.65
N TYR A 432 9.48 -17.10 -20.53
CA TYR A 432 9.36 -17.88 -19.29
C TYR A 432 9.29 -19.39 -19.56
N ALA A 433 9.73 -20.18 -18.59
CA ALA A 433 9.61 -21.63 -18.53
C ALA A 433 8.77 -22.11 -17.33
N ASP A 434 8.82 -21.43 -16.18
CA ASP A 434 7.98 -21.75 -15.02
C ASP A 434 6.72 -20.88 -14.98
N GLU A 435 5.55 -21.51 -15.09
CA GLU A 435 4.25 -20.86 -15.04
C GLU A 435 4.01 -20.11 -13.71
N ALA A 436 4.52 -20.62 -12.59
CA ALA A 436 4.36 -19.95 -11.30
C ALA A 436 5.17 -18.66 -11.22
N LEU A 437 6.33 -18.64 -11.87
CA LEU A 437 7.17 -17.45 -11.96
C LEU A 437 6.53 -16.42 -12.89
N ARG A 438 5.93 -16.86 -14.00
CA ARG A 438 5.13 -16.01 -14.89
C ARG A 438 3.94 -15.36 -14.16
N GLN A 439 3.16 -16.12 -13.41
CA GLN A 439 2.06 -15.59 -12.58
C GLN A 439 2.55 -14.54 -11.58
N THR A 440 3.69 -14.79 -10.92
CA THR A 440 4.28 -13.85 -9.97
C THR A 440 4.75 -12.57 -10.66
N VAL A 441 5.35 -12.65 -11.85
CA VAL A 441 5.71 -11.47 -12.65
C VAL A 441 4.47 -10.68 -13.06
N GLU A 442 3.42 -11.36 -13.54
CA GLU A 442 2.18 -10.69 -13.95
C GLU A 442 1.53 -9.93 -12.78
N TYR A 443 1.48 -10.54 -11.59
CA TYR A 443 1.07 -9.87 -10.36
C TYR A 443 1.91 -8.61 -10.08
N LEU A 444 3.24 -8.71 -10.12
CA LEU A 444 4.14 -7.59 -9.81
C LEU A 444 4.09 -6.48 -10.86
N ILE A 445 3.93 -6.81 -12.15
CA ILE A 445 3.75 -5.82 -13.22
C ILE A 445 2.41 -5.11 -13.05
N THR A 446 1.33 -5.84 -12.75
CA THR A 446 0.01 -5.23 -12.50
C THR A 446 0.06 -4.29 -11.30
N LEU A 447 0.70 -4.71 -10.21
CA LEU A 447 0.93 -3.88 -9.04
C LEU A 447 1.77 -2.63 -9.38
N ARG A 448 2.81 -2.77 -10.21
CA ARG A 448 3.62 -1.65 -10.68
C ARG A 448 2.81 -0.65 -11.50
N ILE A 449 1.88 -1.13 -12.33
CA ILE A 449 0.96 -0.27 -13.07
C ILE A 449 0.04 0.48 -12.10
N PHE A 450 -0.53 -0.18 -11.09
CA PHE A 450 -1.35 0.50 -10.07
C PHE A 450 -0.58 1.58 -9.31
N GLU A 451 0.64 1.29 -8.86
CA GLU A 451 1.50 2.31 -8.25
C GLU A 451 1.79 3.46 -9.20
N TYR A 452 2.08 3.15 -10.47
CA TYR A 452 2.38 4.13 -11.49
C TYR A 452 1.19 5.07 -11.72
N CYS A 453 -0.02 4.53 -11.85
CA CYS A 453 -1.23 5.34 -11.98
C CYS A 453 -1.45 6.23 -10.76
N ARG A 454 -1.30 5.68 -9.54
CA ARG A 454 -1.46 6.42 -8.29
C ARG A 454 -0.45 7.57 -8.14
N THR A 455 0.83 7.31 -8.40
CA THR A 455 1.90 8.31 -8.23
C THR A 455 1.80 9.44 -9.25
N ASN A 456 1.33 9.14 -10.47
CA ASN A 456 1.21 10.12 -11.55
C ASN A 456 -0.18 10.72 -11.69
N GLY A 457 -1.14 10.33 -10.84
CA GLY A 457 -2.53 10.81 -10.92
C GLY A 457 -3.27 10.37 -12.18
N LEU A 458 -2.88 9.25 -12.79
CA LEU A 458 -3.56 8.67 -13.95
C LEU A 458 -4.74 7.82 -13.50
N ALA A 459 -5.83 7.84 -14.27
CA ALA A 459 -6.93 6.91 -14.06
C ALA A 459 -6.49 5.47 -14.36
N PRO A 460 -6.99 4.46 -13.64
CA PRO A 460 -6.72 3.08 -13.98
C PRO A 460 -7.29 2.78 -15.37
N GLN A 461 -6.48 2.11 -16.21
CA GLN A 461 -6.84 1.76 -17.58
C GLN A 461 -6.94 0.24 -17.73
N PRO A 462 -7.77 -0.25 -18.66
CA PRO A 462 -7.82 -1.67 -19.04
C PRO A 462 -6.46 -2.21 -19.50
N LEU A 463 -6.16 -3.42 -19.06
CA LEU A 463 -4.92 -4.18 -19.26
C LEU A 463 -5.14 -5.43 -20.15
N HIS A 464 -6.13 -5.42 -21.04
CA HIS A 464 -6.51 -6.57 -21.87
C HIS A 464 -5.34 -7.24 -22.61
N ASN A 465 -4.35 -6.45 -23.03
CA ASN A 465 -3.22 -6.91 -23.83
C ASN A 465 -1.98 -7.21 -22.98
N LEU A 466 -2.04 -7.07 -21.65
CA LEU A 466 -0.88 -7.33 -20.79
C LEU A 466 -0.37 -8.76 -20.97
N GLN A 467 -1.26 -9.72 -21.21
CA GLN A 467 -0.87 -11.11 -21.41
C GLN A 467 0.01 -11.36 -22.64
N GLN A 468 -0.03 -10.46 -23.62
CA GLN A 468 0.73 -10.59 -24.86
C GLN A 468 2.24 -10.43 -24.64
N ILE A 469 2.66 -9.83 -23.52
CA ILE A 469 4.08 -9.71 -23.19
C ILE A 469 4.70 -11.05 -22.80
N PHE A 470 3.92 -12.05 -22.36
CA PHE A 470 4.45 -13.31 -21.86
C PHE A 470 4.58 -14.34 -22.97
N VAL A 471 5.80 -14.81 -23.22
CA VAL A 471 6.10 -15.77 -24.29
C VAL A 471 6.68 -17.06 -23.69
N PRO A 472 6.04 -18.23 -23.88
CA PRO A 472 6.58 -19.48 -23.37
C PRO A 472 7.85 -19.86 -24.15
N LYS A 473 8.90 -20.29 -23.43
CA LYS A 473 10.11 -20.84 -24.05
C LYS A 473 9.76 -22.15 -24.76
N LYS A 474 10.09 -22.23 -26.04
CA LYS A 474 9.98 -23.51 -26.76
C LYS A 474 10.95 -24.51 -26.13
N PRO A 475 10.55 -25.76 -25.85
CA PRO A 475 11.48 -26.78 -25.41
C PRO A 475 12.55 -26.92 -26.49
N GLN A 476 13.82 -26.73 -26.12
CA GLN A 476 14.92 -26.99 -27.03
C GLN A 476 14.86 -28.47 -27.40
N SER A 477 14.46 -28.76 -28.64
CA SER A 477 14.56 -30.09 -29.22
C SER A 477 16.03 -30.50 -29.14
N SER A 478 16.30 -31.52 -28.34
CA SER A 478 17.63 -32.09 -28.12
C SER A 478 18.16 -32.74 -29.39
#